data_AF-A0A6L8H454-F1
#
_entry.id   AF-A0A6L8H454-F1
#
_cell.length_a   1.000
_cell.length_b   1.000
_cell.length_c   1.000
_cell.angle_alpha   90.00
_cell.angle_beta   90.00
_cell.angle_gamma   90.00
#
_symmetry.space_group_name_H-M   'P 1'
#
loop_
_entity.id
_entity.type
_entity.pdbx_description
1 polymer ?
#
loop_
_entity_poly.entity_id
_entity_poly.type
_entity_poly.pdbx_seq_one_letter_code
_entity_poly.pdbx_strand_id
1 'polypeptide(L)'
;VSDDEVRRVVEYVKTQAGPDFCNEPAFQEQVIVEENQERDEIYAQAREVVLTSGQASASLIQRRLRLGYPRAARMIEQMEEEGLVSAPGRDGRREVLGRRMALEEEVG
;
A
#
# COMPACT_ATOMS: atom_id res chain seq x y z
N VAL A 1 -26.94 16.92 49.10
CA VAL A 1 -25.75 16.14 48.66
C VAL A 1 -24.55 17.02 48.94
N SER A 2 -23.65 16.62 49.84
CA SER A 2 -22.55 17.47 50.33
C SER A 2 -21.27 17.18 49.53
N ASP A 3 -20.48 18.21 49.21
CA ASP A 3 -19.25 18.11 48.40
C ASP A 3 -18.22 17.09 48.94
N ASP A 4 -18.31 16.76 50.24
CA ASP A 4 -17.48 15.75 50.92
C ASP A 4 -17.76 14.30 50.50
N GLU A 5 -18.90 14.03 49.89
CA GLU A 5 -19.28 12.71 49.40
C GLU A 5 -18.72 12.46 47.99
N VAL A 6 -18.69 13.51 47.15
CA VAL A 6 -18.11 13.46 45.80
C VAL A 6 -16.59 13.27 45.86
N ARG A 7 -15.91 13.94 46.81
CA ARG A 7 -14.45 13.82 46.98
C ARG A 7 -14.01 12.39 47.28
N ARG A 8 -14.73 11.66 48.14
CA ARG A 8 -14.39 10.28 48.51
C ARG A 8 -14.60 9.29 47.36
N VAL A 9 -15.63 9.48 46.54
CA VAL A 9 -15.88 8.62 45.37
C VAL A 9 -14.81 8.84 44.29
N VAL A 10 -14.40 10.10 44.05
CA VAL A 10 -13.35 10.41 43.08
C VAL A 10 -11.98 9.83 43.48
N GLU A 11 -11.66 9.83 44.78
CA GLU A 11 -10.39 9.30 45.28
C GLU A 11 -10.36 7.76 45.30
N TYR A 12 -11.50 7.12 45.56
CA TYR A 12 -11.65 5.66 45.42
C TYR A 12 -11.56 5.18 43.97
N VAL A 13 -12.17 5.90 43.02
CA VAL A 13 -12.11 5.54 41.59
C VAL A 13 -10.69 5.72 41.02
N LYS A 14 -9.92 6.69 41.50
CA LYS A 14 -8.52 6.89 41.09
C LYS A 14 -7.56 5.79 41.54
N THR A 15 -7.89 5.06 42.60
CA THR A 15 -7.05 3.93 43.08
C THR A 15 -7.37 2.60 42.41
N GLN A 16 -8.49 2.51 41.69
CA GLN A 16 -8.95 1.30 40.99
C GLN A 16 -8.66 1.32 39.48
N ALA A 17 -8.09 2.40 38.95
CA ALA A 17 -7.75 2.53 37.54
C ALA A 17 -6.27 2.89 37.40
N GLY A 18 -5.40 1.87 37.42
CA GLY A 18 -4.21 1.97 36.58
C GLY A 18 -4.69 2.25 35.16
N PRO A 19 -4.03 3.12 34.38
CA PRO A 19 -4.45 3.32 33.02
C PRO A 19 -4.26 2.00 32.28
N ASP A 20 -5.34 1.26 32.11
CA ASP A 20 -5.43 0.17 31.15
C ASP A 20 -5.48 0.83 29.77
N PHE A 21 -4.34 1.37 29.35
CA PHE A 21 -4.03 1.44 27.94
C PHE A 21 -3.90 -0.01 27.52
N CYS A 22 -5.03 -0.64 27.20
CA CYS A 22 -5.01 -1.81 26.34
C CYS A 22 -4.32 -1.36 25.06
N ASN A 23 -2.99 -1.52 25.06
CA ASN A 23 -2.17 -1.61 23.88
C ASN A 23 -2.69 -2.87 23.20
N GLU A 24 -3.72 -2.69 22.38
CA GLU A 24 -4.21 -3.72 21.46
C GLU A 24 -3.46 -3.50 20.15
N PRO A 25 -2.26 -4.10 19.98
CA PRO A 25 -1.54 -4.04 18.70
C PRO A 25 -2.34 -4.72 17.57
N ALA A 26 -3.34 -5.54 17.91
CA ALA A 26 -4.11 -6.32 16.95
C ALA A 26 -4.85 -5.46 15.91
N PHE A 27 -5.49 -4.37 16.31
CA PHE A 27 -6.24 -3.52 15.35
C PHE A 27 -5.30 -2.73 14.43
N GLN A 28 -4.20 -2.20 14.97
CA GLN A 28 -3.23 -1.47 14.16
C GLN A 28 -2.52 -2.41 13.19
N GLU A 29 -2.14 -3.60 13.64
CA GLU A 29 -1.50 -4.60 12.79
C GLU A 29 -2.46 -5.12 11.71
N GLN A 30 -3.72 -5.36 12.03
CA GLN A 30 -4.74 -5.73 11.03
C GLN A 30 -4.93 -4.66 9.96
N VAL A 31 -5.06 -3.39 10.33
CA VAL A 31 -5.22 -2.28 9.38
C VAL A 31 -3.98 -2.14 8.48
N ILE A 32 -2.78 -2.28 9.03
CA ILE A 32 -1.53 -2.23 8.26
C ILE A 32 -1.44 -3.41 7.28
N VAL A 33 -1.88 -4.61 7.69
CA VAL A 33 -1.90 -5.79 6.82
C VAL A 33 -2.89 -5.59 5.67
N GLU A 34 -4.10 -5.10 5.93
CA GLU A 34 -5.10 -4.81 4.90
C GLU A 34 -4.61 -3.74 3.90
N GLU A 35 -4.00 -2.65 4.38
CA GLU A 35 -3.44 -1.61 3.51
C GLU A 35 -2.29 -2.13 2.63
N ASN A 36 -1.44 -3.01 3.15
CA ASN A 36 -0.36 -3.61 2.36
C ASN A 36 -0.91 -4.58 1.32
N GLN A 37 -1.90 -5.40 1.69
CA GLN A 37 -2.53 -6.31 0.74
C GLN A 37 -3.22 -5.55 -0.40
N GLU A 38 -3.97 -4.48 -0.10
CA GLU A 38 -4.57 -3.63 -1.14
C GLU A 38 -3.51 -3.04 -2.07
N ARG A 39 -2.37 -2.59 -1.52
CA ARG A 39 -1.26 -2.06 -2.32
C ARG A 39 -0.69 -3.10 -3.27
N ASP A 40 -0.51 -4.33 -2.79
CA ASP A 40 0.03 -5.44 -3.58
C ASP A 40 -0.95 -5.86 -4.69
N GLU A 41 -2.26 -5.91 -4.38
CA GLU A 41 -3.30 -6.21 -5.36
C GLU A 41 -3.37 -5.14 -6.47
N ILE A 42 -3.30 -3.86 -6.12
CA ILE A 42 -3.28 -2.76 -7.10
C ILE A 42 -2.01 -2.81 -7.94
N TYR A 43 -0.85 -3.13 -7.34
CA TYR A 43 0.40 -3.28 -8.07
C TYR A 43 0.33 -4.42 -9.09
N ALA A 44 -0.21 -5.58 -8.70
CA ALA A 44 -0.41 -6.71 -9.61
C ALA A 44 -1.29 -6.34 -10.81
N GLN A 45 -2.36 -5.58 -10.60
CA GLN A 45 -3.21 -5.06 -11.68
C GLN A 45 -2.43 -4.09 -12.59
N ALA A 46 -1.58 -3.24 -12.02
CA ALA A 46 -0.76 -2.31 -12.80
C ALA A 46 0.23 -3.05 -13.70
N ARG A 47 0.88 -4.11 -13.18
CA ARG A 47 1.77 -4.98 -13.96
C ARG A 47 1.03 -5.59 -15.15
N GLU A 48 -0.15 -6.15 -14.91
CA GLU A 48 -0.97 -6.75 -15.98
C GLU A 48 -1.33 -5.74 -17.06
N VAL A 49 -1.75 -4.53 -16.67
CA VAL A 49 -2.04 -3.44 -17.61
C VAL A 49 -0.83 -3.09 -18.48
N VAL A 50 0.37 -3.03 -17.89
CA VAL A 50 1.61 -2.72 -18.61
C VAL A 50 2.00 -3.86 -19.57
N LEU A 51 1.92 -5.12 -19.13
CA LEU A 51 2.25 -6.29 -19.95
C LEU A 51 1.30 -6.44 -21.15
N THR A 52 0.00 -6.31 -20.89
CA THR A 52 -1.04 -6.41 -21.93
C THR A 52 -1.00 -5.27 -22.93
N SER A 53 -0.84 -4.03 -22.46
CA SER A 53 -0.77 -2.86 -23.34
C SER A 53 0.56 -2.76 -24.10
N GLY A 54 1.65 -3.29 -23.54
CA GLY A 54 3.01 -3.08 -24.05
C GLY A 54 3.51 -1.65 -23.84
N GLN A 55 2.85 -0.85 -23.00
CA GLN A 55 3.21 0.54 -22.72
C GLN A 55 3.43 0.75 -21.22
N ALA A 56 4.65 1.14 -20.84
CA ALA A 56 4.99 1.44 -19.45
C ALA A 56 4.95 2.96 -19.20
N SER A 57 3.76 3.50 -18.94
CA SER A 57 3.61 4.92 -18.59
C SER A 57 2.69 5.13 -17.39
N ALA A 58 3.06 6.07 -16.51
CA ALA A 58 2.26 6.41 -15.34
C ALA A 58 0.84 6.84 -15.73
N SER A 59 0.69 7.63 -16.80
CA SER A 59 -0.62 8.09 -17.28
C SER A 59 -1.52 6.96 -17.78
N LEU A 60 -0.96 5.85 -18.29
CA LEU A 60 -1.75 4.66 -18.63
C LEU A 60 -2.35 4.05 -17.36
N ILE A 61 -1.51 3.80 -16.35
CA ILE A 61 -1.91 3.22 -15.07
C ILE A 61 -2.96 4.09 -14.37
N GLN A 62 -2.74 5.42 -14.33
CA GLN A 62 -3.71 6.36 -13.76
C GLN A 62 -5.11 6.21 -14.34
N ARG A 63 -5.21 6.13 -15.67
CA ARG A 63 -6.50 6.06 -16.37
C ARG A 63 -7.16 4.69 -16.20
N ARG A 64 -6.38 3.61 -16.20
CA ARG A 64 -6.89 2.24 -16.10
C ARG A 64 -7.31 1.87 -14.68
N LEU A 65 -6.54 2.28 -13.67
CA LEU A 65 -6.76 1.92 -12.27
C LEU A 65 -7.33 3.06 -11.42
N ARG A 66 -7.61 4.22 -12.03
CA ARG A 66 -8.13 5.43 -11.35
C ARG A 66 -7.25 5.91 -10.20
N LEU A 67 -5.93 5.76 -10.36
CA LEU A 67 -4.93 6.15 -9.36
C LEU A 67 -4.40 7.57 -9.60
N GLY A 68 -3.94 8.22 -8.54
CA GLY A 68 -3.17 9.46 -8.62
C GLY A 68 -1.80 9.26 -9.28
N TYR A 69 -1.26 10.32 -9.89
CA TYR A 69 0.03 10.28 -10.60
C TYR A 69 1.19 9.76 -9.72
N PRO A 70 1.37 10.21 -8.46
CA PRO A 70 2.50 9.75 -7.65
C PRO A 70 2.49 8.24 -7.38
N ARG A 71 1.31 7.64 -7.15
CA ARG A 71 1.19 6.18 -6.96
C ARG A 71 1.53 5.44 -8.26
N ALA A 72 0.98 5.90 -9.38
CA ALA A 72 1.26 5.30 -10.68
C ALA A 72 2.74 5.41 -11.08
N ALA A 73 3.41 6.52 -10.77
CA ALA A 73 4.84 6.71 -11.03
C ALA A 73 5.69 5.73 -10.21
N ARG A 74 5.42 5.59 -8.91
CA ARG A 74 6.12 4.61 -8.05
C ARG A 74 5.95 3.17 -8.54
N MET A 75 4.77 2.81 -9.02
CA MET A 75 4.54 1.47 -9.58
C MET A 75 5.40 1.23 -10.82
N ILE A 76 5.63 2.24 -11.67
CA ILE A 76 6.52 2.13 -12.82
C ILE A 76 7.99 2.03 -12.39
N GLU A 77 8.40 2.77 -11.36
CA GLU A 77 9.75 2.67 -10.78
C GLU A 77 9.99 1.27 -10.20
N GLN A 78 9.03 0.73 -9.47
CA GLN A 78 9.10 -0.63 -8.94
C GLN A 78 9.19 -1.68 -10.07
N MET A 79 8.43 -1.52 -11.16
CA MET A 79 8.54 -2.39 -12.32
C MET A 79 9.89 -2.26 -13.04
N GLU A 80 10.55 -1.10 -12.98
CA GLU A 80 11.91 -0.91 -13.48
C GLU A 80 12.92 -1.65 -12.61
N GLU A 81 12.81 -1.54 -11.28
CA GLU A 81 13.64 -2.26 -10.32
C GLU A 81 13.51 -3.79 -10.46
N GLU A 82 12.30 -4.28 -10.75
CA GLU A 82 12.02 -5.70 -11.02
C GLU A 82 12.44 -6.15 -12.43
N GLY A 83 12.92 -5.23 -13.28
CA GLY A 83 13.34 -5.55 -14.65
C GLY A 83 12.20 -5.82 -15.64
N LEU A 84 10.95 -5.53 -15.26
CA LEU A 84 9.77 -5.64 -16.13
C LEU A 84 9.68 -4.50 -17.14
N VAL A 85 10.25 -3.34 -16.78
CA VAL A 85 10.21 -2.10 -17.55
C VAL A 85 11.63 -1.55 -17.69
N SER A 86 11.96 -0.96 -18.85
CA SER A 86 13.26 -0.35 -19.06
C SER A 86 13.44 0.95 -18.26
N ALA A 87 14.70 1.34 -18.09
CA ALA A 87 15.04 2.71 -17.76
C ALA A 87 14.34 3.72 -18.69
N PRO A 88 14.07 4.95 -18.23
CA PRO A 88 13.46 5.98 -19.05
C PRO A 88 14.38 6.32 -20.23
N GLY A 89 13.84 6.22 -21.44
CA GLY A 89 14.48 6.62 -22.67
C GLY A 89 14.65 8.14 -22.78
N ARG A 90 15.32 8.58 -23.86
CA ARG A 90 15.60 10.00 -24.12
C ARG A 90 14.35 10.88 -24.24
N ASP A 91 13.24 10.30 -24.64
CA ASP A 91 11.92 10.95 -24.76
C ASP A 91 11.05 10.73 -23.52
N GLY A 92 11.60 10.15 -22.44
CA GLY A 92 10.89 9.79 -21.22
C GLY A 92 10.01 8.55 -21.36
N ARG A 93 10.03 7.87 -22.51
CA ARG A 93 9.29 6.61 -22.71
C ARG A 93 10.05 5.44 -22.12
N ARG A 94 9.31 4.44 -21.66
CA ARG A 94 9.86 3.20 -21.12
C ARG A 94 9.33 2.02 -21.93
N GLU A 95 10.19 1.05 -22.18
CA GLU A 95 9.87 -0.17 -22.91
C GLU A 95 9.48 -1.28 -21.94
N VAL A 96 8.54 -2.15 -22.35
CA VAL A 96 8.12 -3.31 -21.54
C VAL A 96 9.01 -4.50 -21.88
N LEU A 97 9.77 -4.96 -20.90
CA LEU A 97 10.72 -6.09 -21.01
C LEU A 97 10.05 -7.41 -20.60
N GLY A 98 9.13 -7.36 -19.64
CA GLY A 98 8.48 -8.54 -19.04
C GLY A 98 7.66 -9.41 -20.00
N ARG A 99 7.28 -8.90 -21.19
CA ARG A 99 6.62 -9.73 -22.23
C ARG A 99 7.51 -10.89 -22.70
N ARG A 100 8.84 -10.77 -22.58
CA ARG A 100 9.79 -11.85 -22.90
C ARG A 100 9.96 -12.84 -21.73
N MET A 101 9.91 -12.37 -20.49
CA MET A 101 10.11 -13.20 -19.28
C MET A 101 8.91 -14.10 -18.93
N ALA A 102 7.67 -13.64 -19.13
CA ALA A 102 6.48 -14.47 -18.86
C ALA A 102 6.43 -15.75 -19.71
N LEU A 103 7.08 -15.76 -20.87
CA LEU A 103 7.21 -16.94 -21.73
C LEU A 103 8.31 -17.92 -21.27
N GLU A 104 9.23 -17.48 -20.42
CA GLU A 104 10.34 -18.29 -19.93
C GLU A 104 9.96 -19.05 -18.64
N GLU A 105 9.03 -18.53 -17.82
CA GLU A 105 8.55 -19.22 -16.61
C GLU A 105 7.58 -20.39 -16.90
N GLU A 106 6.89 -20.42 -18.05
CA GLU A 106 6.01 -21.55 -18.43
C GLU A 106 6.76 -22.76 -19.06
N VAL A 107 8.08 -22.65 -19.27
CA VAL A 107 8.91 -23.71 -19.87
C VAL A 107 9.80 -24.43 -18.84
N GLY A 108 9.66 -24.10 -17.55
CA GLY A 108 10.40 -24.69 -16.42
C GLY A 108 9.70 -25.87 -15.76
#